data_AF-A0AAV9VZR2-F1
#
_entry.id   AF-A0AAV9VZR2-F1
#
_cell.length_a   1.000
_cell.length_b   1.000
_cell.length_c   1.000
_cell.angle_alpha   90.00
_cell.angle_beta   90.00
_cell.angle_gamma   90.00
#
_symmetry.space_group_name_H-M   'P 1'
#
loop_
_entity.id
_entity.type
_entity.pdbx_description
1 polymer ?
#
loop_
_entity_poly.entity_id
_entity_poly.type
_entity_poly.pdbx_seq_one_letter_code
_entity_poly.pdbx_strand_id
1 'polypeptide(L)'
;MTTSRRRAHKRSKELPKNATLVKRPLPRPLPPPRLSADPKTVYASTKSPFVSTVKRVRKALAVFKDQSKVSVASGRQKHAFQRRQGHPGHHGAGPSTSTTVVDDRAKYVTIKATGKAIEKALGLGLYFQGQKDTSVEIRTGTVEATDDVKADQSHLTFEDLVKSKEKTERKTGSDKAPGGEDAMDVDDDGAADESDEFEEIDDVFPSRTRNISVIEVIVRNKAPT
;
A
#
# COMPACT_ATOMS: atom_id res chain seq x y z
N MET A 1 21.64 29.89 -16.88
CA MET A 1 20.23 30.09 -16.47
C MET A 1 19.50 28.76 -16.53
N THR A 2 19.23 28.11 -15.40
CA THR A 2 18.52 26.82 -15.36
C THR A 2 17.06 27.07 -14.99
N THR A 3 16.15 26.86 -15.93
CA THR A 3 14.72 27.05 -15.75
C THR A 3 14.13 25.89 -14.94
N SER A 4 13.85 26.14 -13.65
CA SER A 4 13.14 25.20 -12.79
C SER A 4 11.68 25.10 -13.26
N ARG A 5 11.38 24.06 -14.03
CA ARG A 5 10.03 23.74 -14.49
C ARG A 5 9.24 23.19 -13.30
N ARG A 6 8.65 24.08 -12.49
CA ARG A 6 7.68 23.72 -11.45
C ARG A 6 6.47 23.07 -12.12
N ARG A 7 6.46 21.73 -12.18
CA ARG A 7 5.24 20.99 -12.51
C ARG A 7 4.24 21.31 -11.41
N ALA A 8 3.19 22.05 -11.76
CA ALA A 8 2.04 22.24 -10.90
C ALA A 8 1.43 20.85 -10.67
N HIS A 9 1.72 20.25 -9.52
CA HIS A 9 0.98 19.08 -9.08
C HIS A 9 -0.47 19.53 -9.00
N LYS A 10 -1.32 19.03 -9.91
CA LYS A 10 -2.78 19.27 -9.85
C LYS A 10 -3.18 18.90 -8.42
N ARG A 11 -3.51 19.92 -7.62
CA ARG A 11 -4.13 19.69 -6.32
C ARG A 11 -5.31 18.80 -6.62
N SER A 12 -5.34 17.63 -6.00
CA SER A 12 -6.49 16.74 -6.09
C SER A 12 -7.75 17.57 -5.96
N LYS A 13 -8.71 17.41 -6.87
CA LYS A 13 -10.01 18.09 -6.80
C LYS A 13 -10.47 18.03 -5.34
N GLU A 14 -10.70 19.20 -4.77
CA GLU A 14 -11.11 19.31 -3.37
C GLU A 14 -12.37 18.48 -3.20
N LEU A 15 -12.44 17.73 -2.10
CA LEU A 15 -13.65 16.98 -1.79
C LEU A 15 -14.80 17.99 -1.63
N PRO A 16 -16.02 17.62 -2.01
CA PRO A 16 -17.16 18.50 -1.80
C PRO A 16 -17.26 18.81 -0.29
N LYS A 17 -17.71 20.03 0.04
CA LYS A 17 -17.63 20.56 1.42
C LYS A 17 -18.37 19.70 2.45
N ASN A 18 -19.30 18.87 1.99
CA ASN A 18 -20.11 17.93 2.74
C ASN A 18 -19.51 16.50 2.74
N ALA A 19 -18.21 16.31 2.46
CA ALA A 19 -17.60 14.99 2.46
C ALA A 19 -16.26 14.94 3.20
N THR A 20 -16.13 13.95 4.08
CA THR A 20 -14.92 13.66 4.84
C THR A 20 -14.21 12.41 4.32
N LEU A 21 -12.88 12.49 4.22
CA LEU A 21 -12.03 11.38 3.81
C LEU A 21 -11.71 10.44 4.99
N VAL A 22 -12.16 9.20 4.90
CA VAL A 22 -11.84 8.14 5.88
C VAL A 22 -10.73 7.26 5.30
N LYS A 23 -9.60 7.19 6.00
CA LYS A 23 -8.43 6.45 5.52
C LYS A 23 -8.58 4.95 5.74
N ARG A 24 -8.39 4.14 4.69
CA ARG A 24 -8.32 2.68 4.86
C ARG A 24 -6.90 2.26 5.26
N PRO A 25 -6.75 1.22 6.10
CA PRO A 25 -5.46 0.59 6.34
C PRO A 25 -4.87 0.03 5.04
N LEU A 26 -3.55 0.18 4.86
CA LEU A 26 -2.86 -0.44 3.72
C LEU A 26 -2.96 -1.97 3.81
N PRO A 27 -3.24 -2.67 2.69
CA PRO A 27 -3.25 -4.12 2.66
C PRO A 27 -1.87 -4.65 3.03
N ARG A 28 -1.81 -5.57 3.99
CA ARG A 28 -0.59 -6.26 4.39
C ARG A 28 -0.74 -7.75 4.09
N PRO A 29 0.27 -8.40 3.47
CA PRO A 29 0.25 -9.84 3.34
C PRO A 29 0.18 -10.49 4.72
N LEU A 30 -0.59 -11.58 4.80
CA LEU A 30 -0.65 -12.40 6.00
C LEU A 30 0.76 -12.87 6.37
N PRO A 31 1.12 -12.85 7.67
CA PRO A 31 2.41 -13.37 8.09
C PRO A 31 2.49 -14.85 7.70
N PRO A 32 3.60 -15.28 7.12
CA PRO A 32 3.74 -16.67 6.70
C PRO A 32 3.77 -17.62 7.91
N PRO A 33 3.43 -18.90 7.71
CA PRO A 33 3.51 -19.92 8.76
C PRO A 33 4.93 -19.97 9.36
N ARG A 34 4.99 -20.08 10.69
CA ARG A 34 6.11 -19.70 11.58
C ARG A 34 7.51 -20.22 11.21
N LEU A 35 7.65 -21.20 10.33
CA LEU A 35 8.91 -21.91 10.09
C LEU A 35 9.54 -21.72 8.70
N SER A 36 8.81 -21.34 7.65
CA SER A 36 9.26 -21.62 6.27
C SER A 36 9.41 -20.46 5.31
N ALA A 37 9.01 -19.24 5.66
CA ALA A 37 9.03 -18.15 4.69
C ALA A 37 10.07 -17.08 5.01
N ASP A 38 11.19 -17.24 4.36
CA ASP A 38 12.08 -16.12 4.04
C ASP A 38 11.43 -15.36 2.88
N PRO A 39 11.38 -14.01 2.88
CA PRO A 39 11.97 -13.06 3.82
C PRO A 39 11.04 -12.63 4.98
N LYS A 40 11.62 -12.34 6.14
CA LYS A 40 10.88 -11.79 7.29
C LYS A 40 10.68 -10.30 7.13
N THR A 41 9.42 -9.87 7.12
CA THR A 41 9.07 -8.44 7.00
C THR A 41 8.71 -7.84 8.36
N VAL A 42 9.35 -6.72 8.71
CA VAL A 42 9.06 -5.92 9.90
C VAL A 42 8.47 -4.58 9.46
N TYR A 43 7.22 -4.32 9.81
CA TYR A 43 6.60 -3.02 9.55
C TYR A 43 6.97 -2.01 10.64
N ALA A 44 7.53 -0.87 10.24
CA ALA A 44 7.84 0.23 11.13
C ALA A 44 6.77 1.33 11.00
N SER A 45 6.20 1.73 12.14
CA SER A 45 5.24 2.83 12.24
C SER A 45 5.88 4.03 12.95
N THR A 46 5.29 5.21 12.79
CA THR A 46 5.67 6.42 13.53
C THR A 46 5.60 6.22 15.05
N LYS A 47 4.68 5.39 15.55
CA LYS A 47 4.53 5.08 16.98
C LYS A 47 5.45 3.94 17.46
N SER A 48 6.14 3.24 16.56
CA SER A 48 7.03 2.14 16.95
C SER A 48 8.28 2.68 17.66
N PRO A 49 8.62 2.18 18.87
CA PRO A 49 9.87 2.53 19.53
C PRO A 49 11.08 2.02 18.74
N PHE A 50 12.15 2.82 18.71
CA PHE A 50 13.36 2.53 17.93
C PHE A 50 14.02 1.21 18.38
N VAL A 51 14.38 1.13 19.67
CA VAL A 51 15.06 -0.04 20.26
C VAL A 51 14.24 -1.32 20.14
N SER A 52 12.91 -1.22 20.29
CA SER A 52 12.02 -2.38 20.09
C SER A 52 12.11 -2.92 18.67
N THR A 53 12.19 -2.03 17.68
CA THR A 53 12.32 -2.42 16.27
C THR A 53 13.69 -3.04 15.99
N VAL A 54 14.76 -2.49 16.55
CA VAL A 54 16.11 -3.10 16.49
C VAL A 54 16.11 -4.52 17.05
N LYS A 55 15.56 -4.73 18.25
CA LYS A 55 15.49 -6.06 18.88
C LYS A 55 14.69 -7.05 18.03
N ARG A 56 13.57 -6.62 17.43
CA ARG A 56 12.78 -7.47 16.52
C ARG A 56 13.58 -7.89 15.29
N VAL A 57 14.30 -6.96 14.67
CA VAL A 57 15.14 -7.25 13.50
C VAL A 57 16.28 -8.20 13.87
N ARG A 58 16.98 -7.96 14.99
CA ARG A 58 18.05 -8.87 15.47
C ARG A 58 17.52 -10.28 15.77
N LYS A 59 16.36 -10.38 16.40
CA LYS A 59 15.71 -11.68 16.64
C LYS A 59 15.37 -12.40 15.33
N ALA A 60 14.89 -11.67 14.33
CA ALA A 60 14.60 -12.23 13.01
C ALA A 60 15.87 -12.74 12.30
N LEU A 61 16.97 -11.98 12.37
CA LEU A 61 18.29 -12.36 11.84
C LEU A 61 18.92 -13.54 12.56
N ALA A 62 18.74 -13.65 13.89
CA ALA A 62 19.26 -14.76 14.69
C ALA A 62 18.64 -16.10 14.26
N VAL A 63 17.33 -16.12 14.00
CA VAL A 63 16.66 -17.33 13.49
C VAL A 63 17.26 -17.82 12.17
N PHE A 64 17.73 -16.92 11.30
CA PHE A 64 18.41 -17.33 10.07
C PHE A 64 19.74 -18.03 10.34
N LYS A 65 20.52 -17.55 11.33
CA LYS A 65 21.76 -18.18 11.79
C LYS A 65 21.53 -19.56 12.41
N ASP A 66 20.41 -19.74 13.11
CA ASP A 66 20.08 -21.04 13.72
C ASP A 66 19.56 -22.04 12.67
N GLN A 67 18.75 -21.57 11.73
CA GLN A 67 18.28 -22.39 10.61
C GLN A 67 19.44 -22.89 9.74
N SER A 68 20.45 -22.05 9.46
CA SER A 68 21.59 -22.47 8.64
C SER A 68 22.39 -23.60 9.31
N LYS A 69 22.57 -23.56 10.64
CA LYS A 69 23.19 -24.66 11.41
C LYS A 69 22.38 -25.96 11.32
N VAL A 70 21.06 -25.89 11.45
CA VAL A 70 20.17 -27.08 11.40
C VAL A 70 20.14 -27.71 10.00
N SER A 71 20.15 -26.91 8.93
CA SER A 71 20.24 -27.44 7.56
C SER A 71 21.54 -28.20 7.31
N VAL A 72 22.67 -27.74 7.86
CA VAL A 72 23.96 -28.42 7.73
C VAL A 72 23.98 -29.73 8.54
N ALA A 73 23.40 -29.74 9.74
CA ALA A 73 23.32 -30.94 10.59
C ALA A 73 22.37 -32.01 10.01
N SER A 74 21.22 -31.62 9.46
CA SER A 74 20.25 -32.56 8.87
C SER A 74 20.71 -33.15 7.54
N GLY A 75 21.49 -32.41 6.73
CA GLY A 75 22.14 -32.93 5.54
C GLY A 75 23.12 -34.08 5.85
N ARG A 76 23.91 -33.95 6.93
CA ARG A 76 24.83 -35.02 7.39
C ARG A 76 24.09 -36.30 7.82
N GLN A 77 22.93 -36.18 8.47
CA GLN A 77 22.16 -37.34 8.90
C GLN A 77 21.46 -38.05 7.73
N LYS A 78 21.00 -37.32 6.70
CA LYS A 78 20.43 -37.94 5.49
C LYS A 78 21.45 -38.78 4.73
N HIS A 79 22.69 -38.29 4.57
CA HIS A 79 23.76 -39.06 3.93
C HIS A 79 24.21 -40.28 4.77
N ALA A 80 24.19 -40.18 6.10
CA ALA A 80 24.50 -41.31 6.97
C ALA A 80 23.40 -42.40 6.97
N PHE A 81 22.13 -42.02 6.85
CA PHE A 81 21.01 -42.96 6.74
C PHE A 81 20.98 -43.67 5.37
N GLN A 82 21.25 -42.93 4.28
CA GLN A 82 21.39 -43.50 2.93
C GLN A 82 22.59 -44.45 2.82
N ARG A 83 23.67 -44.24 3.57
CA ARG A 83 24.80 -45.18 3.65
C ARG A 83 24.50 -46.46 4.43
N ARG A 84 23.48 -46.46 5.30
CA ARG A 84 23.08 -47.65 6.08
C ARG A 84 22.05 -48.51 5.35
N GLN A 85 21.25 -47.95 4.46
CA GLN A 85 20.38 -48.72 3.56
C GLN A 85 21.13 -49.04 2.26
N GLY A 86 22.00 -50.05 2.32
CA GLY A 86 22.76 -50.52 1.17
C GLY A 86 21.84 -51.00 0.04
N HIS A 87 21.85 -50.29 -1.08
CA HIS A 87 21.41 -50.80 -2.38
C HIS A 87 22.60 -50.73 -3.34
N PRO A 88 23.27 -51.86 -3.65
CA PRO A 88 24.42 -51.88 -4.51
C PRO A 88 23.95 -51.92 -5.97
N GLY A 89 24.01 -50.79 -6.67
CA GLY A 89 23.84 -50.80 -8.12
C GLY A 89 23.16 -49.57 -8.71
N HIS A 90 23.85 -48.43 -8.73
CA HIS A 90 23.76 -47.51 -9.87
C HIS A 90 24.90 -46.48 -9.82
N HIS A 91 25.96 -46.76 -10.55
CA HIS A 91 26.96 -45.77 -10.95
C HIS A 91 26.36 -44.90 -12.07
N GLY A 92 25.51 -43.96 -11.68
CA GLY A 92 25.02 -42.88 -12.54
C GLY A 92 25.61 -41.56 -12.04
N ALA A 93 26.83 -41.25 -12.47
CA ALA A 93 27.47 -39.96 -12.25
C ALA A 93 26.75 -38.87 -13.07
N GLY A 94 25.60 -38.42 -12.59
CA GLY A 94 25.01 -37.15 -13.00
C GLY A 94 25.58 -36.02 -12.14
N PRO A 95 25.97 -34.87 -12.71
CA PRO A 95 26.41 -33.74 -11.91
C PRO A 95 25.21 -33.24 -11.11
N SER A 96 25.18 -33.56 -9.81
CA SER A 96 24.29 -32.93 -8.82
C SER A 96 24.68 -31.46 -8.68
N THR A 97 24.40 -30.70 -9.73
CA THR A 97 24.51 -29.24 -9.78
C THR A 97 23.30 -28.69 -9.06
N SER A 98 23.37 -28.73 -7.74
CA SER A 98 22.76 -27.76 -6.82
C SER A 98 22.77 -28.37 -5.42
N THR A 99 23.98 -28.62 -4.92
CA THR A 99 24.20 -28.39 -3.49
C THR A 99 24.00 -26.89 -3.32
N THR A 100 22.74 -26.45 -3.20
CA THR A 100 22.41 -25.09 -2.82
C THR A 100 22.91 -24.97 -1.39
N VAL A 101 24.17 -24.59 -1.25
CA VAL A 101 24.62 -23.82 -0.11
C VAL A 101 23.62 -22.67 -0.09
N VAL A 102 22.59 -22.79 0.73
CA VAL A 102 21.54 -21.78 0.84
C VAL A 102 22.27 -20.62 1.44
N ASP A 103 22.80 -19.76 0.58
CA ASP A 103 23.66 -18.67 0.96
C ASP A 103 22.93 -17.90 2.06
N ASP A 104 23.55 -17.74 3.22
CA ASP A 104 23.01 -16.86 4.26
C ASP A 104 22.79 -15.43 3.72
N ARG A 105 23.42 -15.10 2.57
CA ARG A 105 23.19 -13.89 1.77
C ARG A 105 21.80 -13.81 1.15
N ALA A 106 21.16 -14.94 0.87
CA ALA A 106 19.80 -15.02 0.34
C ALA A 106 18.74 -14.72 1.41
N LYS A 107 19.07 -14.91 2.69
CA LYS A 107 18.15 -14.64 3.81
C LYS A 107 18.30 -13.20 4.29
N TYR A 108 17.20 -12.45 4.23
CA TYR A 108 17.17 -11.06 4.64
C TYR A 108 15.91 -10.71 5.43
N VAL A 109 16.03 -9.67 6.25
CA VAL A 109 14.91 -9.03 6.94
C VAL A 109 14.59 -7.73 6.24
N THR A 110 13.33 -7.53 5.84
CA THR A 110 12.89 -6.28 5.23
C THR A 110 12.16 -5.42 6.25
N ILE A 111 12.63 -4.20 6.46
CA ILE A 111 11.93 -3.18 7.24
C ILE A 111 11.13 -2.32 6.27
N LYS A 112 9.80 -2.42 6.32
CA LYS A 112 8.91 -1.60 5.46
C LYS A 112 8.36 -0.43 6.25
N ALA A 113 8.44 0.77 5.67
CA ALA A 113 7.90 1.99 6.25
C ALA A 113 7.32 2.92 5.18
N THR A 114 6.33 3.72 5.57
CA THR A 114 5.63 4.65 4.68
C THR A 114 5.48 6.03 5.33
N GLY A 115 5.36 7.08 4.51
CA GLY A 115 5.14 8.46 4.97
C GLY A 115 6.11 8.91 6.07
N LYS A 116 5.60 9.47 7.18
CA LYS A 116 6.41 9.96 8.31
C LYS A 116 7.25 8.88 9.00
N ALA A 117 6.98 7.60 8.78
CA ALA A 117 7.80 6.52 9.33
C ALA A 117 9.10 6.28 8.54
N ILE A 118 9.25 6.86 7.34
CA ILE A 118 10.43 6.70 6.49
C ILE A 118 11.70 7.19 7.19
N GLU A 119 11.64 8.35 7.84
CA GLU A 119 12.75 8.92 8.61
C GLU A 119 13.28 7.92 9.66
N LYS A 120 12.37 7.30 10.41
CA LYS A 120 12.71 6.28 11.41
C LYS A 120 13.31 5.02 10.78
N ALA A 121 12.81 4.60 9.61
CA ALA A 121 13.35 3.43 8.91
C ALA A 121 14.76 3.68 8.38
N LEU A 122 15.05 4.89 7.87
CA LEU A 122 16.40 5.29 7.48
C LEU A 122 17.35 5.32 8.68
N GLY A 123 16.91 5.86 9.83
CA GLY A 123 17.68 5.80 11.07
C GLY A 123 17.99 4.39 11.53
N LEU A 124 17.05 3.44 11.37
CA LEU A 124 17.30 2.02 11.61
C LEU A 124 18.32 1.45 10.62
N GLY A 125 18.25 1.82 9.35
CA GLY A 125 19.21 1.44 8.32
C GLY A 125 20.63 1.90 8.67
N LEU A 126 20.80 3.16 9.05
CA LEU A 126 22.09 3.72 9.50
C LEU A 126 22.63 2.98 10.73
N TYR A 127 21.76 2.66 11.69
CA TYR A 127 22.15 1.89 12.88
C TYR A 127 22.74 0.51 12.51
N PHE A 128 22.11 -0.22 11.58
CA PHE A 128 22.61 -1.52 11.12
C PHE A 128 23.82 -1.39 10.20
N GLN A 129 23.92 -0.33 9.41
CA GLN A 129 25.10 -0.06 8.58
C GLN A 129 26.37 0.14 9.43
N GLY A 130 26.23 0.73 10.62
CA GLY A 130 27.34 0.90 11.57
C GLY A 130 27.78 -0.39 12.28
N GLN A 131 27.03 -1.50 12.16
CA GLN A 131 27.40 -2.78 12.77
C GLN A 131 28.27 -3.59 11.81
N LYS A 132 29.32 -4.25 12.33
CA LYS A 132 30.25 -5.05 11.52
C LYS A 132 29.64 -6.33 10.96
N ASP A 133 28.56 -6.82 11.57
CA ASP A 133 27.94 -8.11 11.27
C ASP A 133 26.75 -8.02 10.31
N THR A 134 26.38 -6.82 9.84
CA THR A 134 25.24 -6.63 8.94
C THR A 134 25.58 -5.84 7.68
N SER A 135 24.84 -6.11 6.61
CA SER A 135 24.82 -5.33 5.37
C SER A 135 23.42 -4.79 5.12
N VAL A 136 23.32 -3.58 4.57
CA VAL A 136 22.07 -2.85 4.39
C VAL A 136 21.90 -2.46 2.92
N GLU A 137 20.73 -2.73 2.37
CA GLU A 137 20.29 -2.31 1.04
C GLU A 137 18.98 -1.54 1.18
N ILE A 138 18.82 -0.44 0.43
CA ILE A 138 17.61 0.41 0.49
C ILE A 138 16.92 0.36 -0.86
N ARG A 139 15.60 0.11 -0.84
CA ARG A 139 14.73 0.20 -2.02
C ARG A 139 13.63 1.21 -1.77
N THR A 140 13.39 2.07 -2.75
CA THR A 140 12.28 3.02 -2.75
C THR A 140 11.16 2.50 -3.64
N GLY A 141 9.93 2.71 -3.23
CA GLY A 141 8.75 2.34 -3.98
C GLY A 141 7.59 3.29 -3.74
N THR A 142 6.50 3.05 -4.45
CA THR A 142 5.23 3.73 -4.27
C THR A 142 4.15 2.67 -4.12
N VAL A 143 3.22 2.89 -3.18
CA VAL A 143 2.06 2.02 -2.97
C VAL A 143 0.81 2.84 -3.11
N GLU A 144 -0.14 2.32 -3.89
CA GLU A 144 -1.47 2.90 -4.03
C GLU A 144 -2.30 2.56 -2.79
N ALA A 145 -2.95 3.58 -2.23
CA ALA A 145 -3.81 3.47 -1.09
C ALA A 145 -5.20 4.00 -1.45
N THR A 146 -6.21 3.19 -1.22
CA THR A 146 -7.60 3.56 -1.46
C THR A 146 -8.21 4.02 -0.15
N ASP A 147 -8.68 5.26 -0.08
CA ASP A 147 -9.41 5.82 1.05
C ASP A 147 -10.91 5.88 0.70
N ASP A 148 -11.79 5.86 1.71
CA ASP A 148 -13.23 6.04 1.56
C ASP A 148 -13.59 7.54 1.61
N VAL A 149 -14.58 7.95 0.83
CA VAL A 149 -15.20 9.28 0.96
C VAL A 149 -16.57 9.08 1.59
N LYS A 150 -16.80 9.68 2.76
CA LYS A 150 -18.12 9.66 3.42
C LYS A 150 -18.76 11.03 3.30
N ALA A 151 -20.03 11.07 2.90
CA ALA A 151 -20.82 12.30 3.00
C ALA A 151 -21.15 12.57 4.47
N ASP A 152 -20.84 13.76 4.94
CA ASP A 152 -21.23 14.26 6.25
C ASP A 152 -22.71 14.66 6.19
N GLN A 153 -23.59 13.72 6.48
CA GLN A 153 -25.04 13.97 6.57
C GLN A 153 -25.44 14.74 7.84
N SER A 154 -24.50 15.01 8.76
CA SER A 154 -24.77 15.57 10.09
C SER A 154 -25.01 17.08 10.13
N HIS A 155 -24.74 17.81 9.05
CA HIS A 155 -24.86 19.27 9.00
C HIS A 155 -25.97 19.79 8.07
N LEU A 156 -26.79 18.91 7.50
CA LEU A 156 -27.95 19.32 6.73
C LEU A 156 -29.14 19.45 7.69
N THR A 157 -29.34 20.64 8.26
CA THR A 157 -30.64 20.97 8.83
C THR A 157 -31.69 20.88 7.73
N PHE A 158 -32.90 20.39 8.07
CA PHE A 158 -34.02 20.29 7.13
C PHE A 158 -34.24 21.59 6.33
N GLU A 159 -34.00 22.73 6.98
CA GLU A 159 -34.05 24.07 6.37
C GLU A 159 -33.06 24.30 5.22
N ASP A 160 -31.87 23.68 5.26
CA ASP A 160 -30.86 23.83 4.20
C ASP A 160 -31.18 22.97 2.98
N LEU A 161 -31.81 21.80 3.19
CA LEU A 161 -32.34 20.95 2.11
C LEU A 161 -33.54 21.59 1.41
N VAL A 162 -34.40 22.28 2.17
CA VAL A 162 -35.53 23.03 1.60
C VAL A 162 -35.04 24.24 0.81
N LYS A 163 -34.06 24.99 1.34
CA LYS A 163 -33.47 26.16 0.64
C LYS A 163 -32.72 25.77 -0.64
N SER A 164 -32.03 24.64 -0.66
CA SER A 164 -31.35 24.17 -1.87
C SER A 164 -32.36 23.75 -2.93
N LYS A 165 -33.45 23.05 -2.55
CA LYS A 165 -34.54 22.69 -3.47
C LYS A 165 -35.24 23.93 -4.05
N GLU A 166 -35.62 24.88 -3.20
CA GLU A 166 -36.27 26.13 -3.62
C GLU A 166 -35.37 26.99 -4.52
N LYS A 167 -34.05 26.96 -4.29
CA LYS A 167 -33.09 27.69 -5.14
C LYS A 167 -32.89 27.04 -6.50
N THR A 168 -33.05 25.73 -6.61
CA THR A 168 -33.03 25.01 -7.90
C THR A 168 -34.31 25.28 -8.68
N GLU A 169 -35.47 25.25 -8.02
CA GLU A 169 -36.78 25.56 -8.63
C GLU A 169 -36.89 27.02 -9.11
N ARG A 170 -36.28 27.98 -8.40
CA ARG A 170 -36.22 29.38 -8.85
C ARG A 170 -35.28 29.60 -10.04
N LYS A 171 -34.31 28.71 -10.27
CA LYS A 171 -33.32 28.84 -11.33
C LYS A 171 -33.79 28.22 -12.65
N THR A 172 -34.64 27.20 -12.60
CA THR A 172 -35.33 26.66 -13.79
C THR A 172 -36.47 27.56 -14.27
N GLY A 173 -36.97 28.47 -13.42
CA GLY A 173 -38.03 29.43 -13.78
C GLY A 173 -37.60 30.80 -14.31
N SER A 174 -36.31 31.12 -14.42
CA SER A 174 -35.85 32.51 -14.65
C SER A 174 -34.96 32.75 -15.88
N ASP A 175 -35.07 31.93 -16.92
CA ASP A 175 -34.55 32.26 -18.27
C ASP A 175 -35.74 32.44 -19.25
N LYS A 176 -36.61 33.41 -18.97
CA LYS A 176 -37.45 34.07 -19.99
C LYS A 176 -37.15 35.56 -19.96
N ALA A 177 -36.39 36.01 -20.97
CA ALA A 177 -36.13 37.42 -21.24
C ALA A 177 -37.44 38.17 -21.54
N PRO A 178 -37.59 39.46 -21.17
CA PRO A 178 -38.76 40.23 -21.53
C PRO A 178 -38.54 40.93 -22.87
N GLY A 179 -39.39 40.67 -23.86
CA GLY A 179 -39.39 41.42 -25.11
C GLY A 179 -40.57 41.09 -26.01
N GLY A 180 -41.52 42.03 -26.09
CA GLY A 180 -42.29 42.38 -27.29
C GLY A 180 -43.31 41.39 -27.86
N GLU A 181 -44.58 41.73 -27.63
CA GLU A 181 -45.76 41.56 -28.52
C GLU A 181 -45.57 40.93 -29.92
N ASP A 182 -46.23 39.79 -30.17
CA ASP A 182 -47.24 39.64 -31.23
C ASP A 182 -47.87 38.23 -31.20
N ALA A 183 -49.12 38.16 -31.62
CA ALA A 183 -50.03 37.02 -31.55
C ALA A 183 -49.54 35.76 -32.29
N MET A 184 -49.99 34.59 -31.83
CA MET A 184 -50.64 33.51 -32.62
C MET A 184 -51.05 32.36 -31.67
N ASP A 185 -52.33 32.01 -31.78
CA ASP A 185 -53.03 30.88 -31.17
C ASP A 185 -52.70 29.61 -31.99
N VAL A 186 -52.17 28.55 -31.38
CA VAL A 186 -52.03 27.21 -31.98
C VAL A 186 -52.19 26.15 -30.89
N ASP A 187 -53.06 25.20 -31.20
CA ASP A 187 -53.68 24.19 -30.37
C ASP A 187 -52.76 23.20 -29.61
N ASP A 188 -53.39 22.68 -28.57
CA ASP A 188 -53.17 21.48 -27.77
C ASP A 188 -52.77 20.21 -28.55
N ASP A 189 -51.59 19.66 -28.22
CA ASP A 189 -51.30 18.22 -28.08
C ASP A 189 -49.78 17.93 -28.02
N GLY A 190 -49.15 18.28 -26.90
CA GLY A 190 -47.76 17.93 -26.63
C GLY A 190 -47.61 17.44 -25.21
N ALA A 191 -47.80 16.14 -24.99
CA ALA A 191 -47.38 15.46 -23.77
C ALA A 191 -45.87 15.70 -23.60
N ALA A 192 -45.53 16.73 -22.81
CA ALA A 192 -44.18 16.95 -22.36
C ALA A 192 -43.85 15.75 -21.45
N ASP A 193 -43.01 14.86 -21.97
CA ASP A 193 -42.15 14.02 -21.16
C ASP A 193 -41.42 14.95 -20.16
N GLU A 194 -42.05 15.17 -19.02
CA GLU A 194 -41.35 15.51 -17.78
C GLU A 194 -40.59 14.24 -17.39
N SER A 195 -39.53 13.93 -18.14
CA SER A 195 -38.42 13.22 -17.54
C SER A 195 -37.89 14.18 -16.49
N ASP A 196 -38.35 13.96 -15.25
CA ASP A 196 -37.61 14.28 -14.04
C ASP A 196 -36.19 13.73 -14.23
N GLU A 197 -35.34 14.53 -14.87
CA GLU A 197 -33.90 14.40 -14.84
C GLU A 197 -33.51 14.86 -13.43
N PHE A 198 -33.91 14.02 -12.45
CA PHE A 198 -33.09 13.77 -11.31
C PHE A 198 -31.71 13.50 -11.91
N GLU A 199 -30.83 14.51 -11.91
CA GLU A 199 -29.42 14.27 -11.82
C GLU A 199 -29.27 13.42 -10.56
N GLU A 200 -29.39 12.11 -10.75
CA GLU A 200 -28.87 11.08 -9.87
C GLU A 200 -27.47 11.61 -9.59
N ILE A 201 -27.30 12.18 -8.39
CA ILE A 201 -26.00 12.56 -7.89
C ILE A 201 -25.27 11.25 -7.92
N ASP A 202 -24.55 11.04 -9.01
CA ASP A 202 -23.78 9.87 -9.29
C ASP A 202 -23.01 9.63 -8.00
N ASP A 203 -23.37 8.58 -7.26
CA ASP A 203 -22.70 8.08 -6.06
C ASP A 203 -21.24 7.68 -6.37
N VAL A 204 -20.72 8.08 -7.53
CA VAL A 204 -19.37 8.04 -8.03
C VAL A 204 -18.52 9.03 -7.26
N PHE A 205 -18.22 8.73 -6.00
CA PHE A 205 -16.84 8.63 -5.52
C PHE A 205 -16.82 7.82 -4.21
N PRO A 206 -17.16 6.51 -4.24
CA PRO A 206 -17.10 5.70 -3.01
C PRO A 206 -15.67 5.59 -2.47
N SER A 207 -14.66 5.84 -3.32
CA SER A 207 -13.28 5.79 -2.90
C SER A 207 -12.37 6.73 -3.67
N ARG A 208 -11.33 7.19 -2.98
CA ARG A 208 -10.28 8.04 -3.53
C ARG A 208 -8.93 7.35 -3.38
N THR A 209 -8.22 7.18 -4.49
CA THR A 209 -6.87 6.62 -4.47
C THR A 209 -5.83 7.71 -4.23
N ARG A 210 -4.77 7.36 -3.50
CA ARG A 210 -3.57 8.19 -3.34
C ARG A 210 -2.31 7.35 -3.43
N ASN A 211 -1.26 7.95 -3.97
CA ASN A 211 0.05 7.33 -4.04
C ASN A 211 0.86 7.68 -2.79
N ILE A 212 1.33 6.67 -2.07
CA ILE A 212 2.13 6.83 -0.85
C ILE A 212 3.54 6.31 -1.13
N SER A 213 4.54 7.13 -0.79
CA SER A 213 5.93 6.70 -0.82
C SER A 213 6.20 5.60 0.22
N VAL A 214 6.89 4.55 -0.20
CA VAL A 214 7.29 3.41 0.64
C VAL A 214 8.79 3.23 0.53
N ILE A 215 9.42 2.89 1.65
CA ILE A 215 10.82 2.47 1.69
C ILE A 215 10.91 1.07 2.25
N GLU A 216 11.82 0.29 1.68
CA GLU A 216 12.20 -1.03 2.15
C GLU A 216 13.68 -1.00 2.49
N VAL A 217 13.99 -1.15 3.78
CA VAL A 217 15.36 -1.29 4.27
C VAL A 217 15.62 -2.77 4.48
N ILE A 218 16.44 -3.35 3.61
CA ILE A 218 16.80 -4.76 3.62
C ILE A 218 18.07 -4.93 4.46
N VAL A 219 17.99 -5.77 5.48
CA VAL A 219 19.10 -6.08 6.39
C VAL A 219 19.50 -7.54 6.23
N ARG A 220 20.79 -7.78 5.96
CA ARG A 220 21.41 -9.10 5.78
C ARG A 220 22.50 -9.32 6.83
N ASN A 221 22.73 -10.57 7.21
CA ASN A 221 23.94 -10.92 7.96
C ASN A 221 25.14 -10.86 7.00
N LYS A 222 26.21 -10.19 7.41
CA LYS A 222 27.50 -10.19 6.71
C LYS A 222 28.26 -11.47 7.12
N ALA A 223 28.88 -12.14 6.15
CA ALA A 223 29.80 -13.22 6.46
C ALA A 223 31.00 -12.67 7.24
N PRO A 224 31.50 -13.38 8.27
CA PRO A 224 32.74 -12.98 8.93
C PRO A 224 33.83 -12.88 7.86
N THR A 225 34.45 -11.70 7.78
CA THR A 225 35.61 -11.43 6.92
C THR A 225 36.86 -11.83 7.67
#